data_AF-A0A347VRV3-F1
#
_entry.id   AF-A0A347VRV3-F1
#
_cell.length_a   1.000
_cell.length_b   1.000
_cell.length_c   1.000
_cell.angle_alpha   90.00
_cell.angle_beta   90.00
_cell.angle_gamma   90.00
#
_symmetry.space_group_name_H-M   'P 1'
#
loop_
_entity.id
_entity.type
_entity.pdbx_description
1 polymer ?
#
loop_
_entity_poly.entity_id
_entity_poly.type
_entity_poly.pdbx_seq_one_letter_code
_entity_poly.pdbx_strand_id
1 'polypeptide(L)' 'MVKQVKIFEANSIENLEREINKFCVDFFPEEIFSIKILPLESEGAYFAYITYQKDEYEES' A
#
# COMPACT_ATOMS: atom_id res chain seq x y z
N MET A 1 -2.28 16.19 -10.96
CA MET A 1 -1.70 15.08 -10.18
C MET A 1 -2.61 13.87 -10.27
N VAL A 2 -2.06 12.68 -10.55
CA VAL A 2 -2.81 11.44 -10.75
C VAL A 2 -2.66 10.56 -9.51
N LYS A 3 -3.77 10.13 -8.93
CA LYS A 3 -3.77 9.15 -7.84
C LYS A 3 -3.41 7.78 -8.38
N GLN A 4 -2.50 7.11 -7.71
CA GLN A 4 -2.04 5.76 -8.01
C GLN A 4 -2.61 4.77 -7.00
N VAL A 5 -2.74 3.51 -7.42
CA VAL A 5 -3.18 2.42 -6.55
C VAL A 5 -2.16 1.28 -6.64
N LYS A 6 -1.62 0.88 -5.49
CA LYS A 6 -0.77 -0.30 -5.36
C LYS A 6 -1.55 -1.39 -4.64
N ILE A 7 -1.59 -2.59 -5.22
CA ILE A 7 -2.22 -3.78 -4.62
C ILE A 7 -1.11 -4.68 -4.06
N PHE A 8 -1.35 -5.24 -2.89
CA PHE A 8 -0.53 -6.20 -2.19
C PHE A 8 -1.34 -7.47 -1.96
N GLU A 9 -0.66 -8.61 -2.02
CA GLU A 9 -1.22 -9.92 -1.72
C GLU A 9 -0.20 -10.67 -0.86
N ALA A 10 -0.68 -11.33 0.20
CA ALA A 10 0.15 -12.19 1.03
C ALA A 10 -0.67 -13.32 1.62
N ASN A 11 0.00 -14.41 1.99
CA ASN A 11 -0.59 -15.59 2.64
C ASN A 11 -0.75 -15.45 4.16
N SER A 12 -0.37 -14.30 4.74
CA SER A 12 -0.59 -13.98 6.14
C SER A 12 -0.69 -12.47 6.33
N ILE A 13 -1.39 -12.05 7.38
CA ILE A 13 -1.53 -10.64 7.72
C ILE A 13 -0.18 -9.99 8.04
N GLU A 14 0.70 -10.69 8.77
CA GLU A 14 2.03 -10.19 9.13
C GLU A 14 2.90 -9.93 7.89
N ASN A 15 2.85 -10.83 6.89
CA ASN A 15 3.59 -10.65 5.64
C ASN A 15 3.03 -9.46 4.84
N LEU A 16 1.70 -9.31 4.82
CA LEU A 16 1.05 -8.19 4.15
C LEU A 16 1.45 -6.85 4.78
N GLU A 17 1.36 -6.75 6.11
CA GLU A 17 1.75 -5.56 6.86
C GLU A 17 3.22 -5.21 6.64
N ARG A 18 4.11 -6.21 6.60
CA ARG A 18 5.53 -5.99 6.30
C ARG A 18 5.75 -5.39 4.92
N GLU A 19 5.06 -5.87 3.89
CA GLU A 19 5.21 -5.35 2.52
C GLU A 19 4.58 -3.96 2.37
N ILE A 20 3.41 -3.72 2.98
CA ILE A 20 2.79 -2.39 3.08
C ILE A 20 3.75 -1.41 3.76
N ASN A 21 4.33 -1.79 4.90
CA ASN A 21 5.23 -0.91 5.64
C ASN A 21 6.49 -0.57 4.84
N LYS A 22 7.10 -1.55 4.17
CA LYS A 22 8.24 -1.30 3.28
C LYS A 22 7.89 -0.30 2.17
N PHE A 23 6.71 -0.43 1.59
CA PHE A 23 6.25 0.49 0.56
C PHE A 23 6.03 1.89 1.13
N CYS A 24 5.35 2.02 2.28
CA CYS A 24 5.03 3.31 2.89
C CYS A 24 6.26 4.10 3.39
N VAL A 25 7.42 3.47 3.58
CA VAL A 25 8.67 4.16 4.00
C VAL A 25 9.10 5.24 3.00
N ASP A 26 8.80 5.05 1.72
CA ASP A 26 9.20 5.97 0.64
C ASP A 26 8.18 7.11 0.40
N PHE A 27 7.22 7.30 1.31
CA PHE A 27 6.14 8.28 1.19
C PHE A 27 5.97 9.13 2.44
N PHE A 28 5.63 10.40 2.24
CA PHE A 28 5.13 11.25 3.31
C PHE A 28 3.70 10.84 3.71
N PRO A 29 3.27 11.06 4.96
CA PRO A 29 1.91 10.72 5.39
C PRO A 29 0.80 11.36 4.53
N GLU A 30 1.05 12.54 3.99
CA GLU A 30 0.15 13.29 3.10
C GLU A 30 0.05 12.72 1.67
N GLU A 31 1.03 11.93 1.26
CA GLU A 31 1.06 11.23 -0.03
C GLU A 31 0.21 9.94 -0.01
N ILE A 32 -0.11 9.42 1.18
CA ILE A 32 -0.94 8.21 1.36
C ILE A 32 -2.37 8.60 1.71
N PHE A 33 -3.30 8.37 0.78
CA PHE A 33 -4.72 8.72 0.98
C PHE A 33 -5.52 7.64 1.70
N SER A 34 -5.20 6.37 1.46
CA SER A 34 -5.96 5.26 2.02
C SER A 34 -5.18 3.97 1.94
N ILE A 35 -5.26 3.19 3.02
CA ILE A 35 -4.82 1.79 3.08
C ILE A 35 -6.05 0.98 3.49
N LYS A 36 -6.41 -0.03 2.70
CA LYS A 36 -7.46 -0.99 3.10
C LYS A 36 -6.96 -2.41 2.96
N ILE A 37 -7.22 -3.20 3.99
CA ILE A 37 -6.92 -4.63 4.05
C ILE A 37 -8.22 -5.41 3.91
N LEU A 38 -8.20 -6.43 3.06
CA LEU A 38 -9.32 -7.32 2.75
C LEU A 38 -8.85 -8.76 2.98
N PRO A 39 -9.35 -9.45 4.02
CA PRO A 39 -9.10 -10.88 4.17
C PRO A 39 -9.88 -11.65 3.10
N LEU A 40 -9.21 -12.59 2.42
CA LEU A 40 -9.85 -13.55 1.52
C LEU A 40 -10.01 -14.88 2.27
N GLU A 41 -11.17 -15.06 2.89
CA GLU A 41 -11.45 -16.20 3.78
C GLU A 41 -11.38 -17.56 3.07
N SER A 42 -11.50 -17.61 1.74
CA SER A 42 -11.53 -18.84 0.97
C SER A 42 -10.17 -19.50 0.73
N GLU A 43 -9.07 -18.74 0.79
CA GLU A 43 -7.74 -19.23 0.36
C GLU A 43 -6.61 -18.93 1.36
N GLY A 44 -6.92 -18.35 2.52
CA GLY A 44 -5.89 -17.92 3.48
C GLY A 44 -5.00 -16.80 2.93
N ALA A 45 -5.48 -16.08 1.91
CA ALA A 45 -4.82 -14.94 1.33
C ALA A 45 -5.39 -13.64 1.91
N TYR A 46 -4.54 -12.63 2.01
CA TYR A 46 -4.91 -11.28 2.42
C TYR A 46 -4.50 -10.34 1.30
N PHE A 47 -5.43 -9.46 0.92
CA PHE A 47 -5.16 -8.39 -0.02
C PHE A 47 -5.13 -7.06 0.70
N ALA A 48 -4.29 -6.16 0.22
CA ALA A 48 -4.41 -4.76 0.56
C ALA A 48 -4.31 -3.91 -0.68
N TYR A 49 -4.95 -2.76 -0.65
CA TYR A 49 -4.68 -1.71 -1.62
C TYR A 49 -4.36 -0.41 -0.92
N ILE A 50 -3.37 0.27 -1.47
CA ILE A 50 -2.91 1.58 -1.03
C ILE A 50 -3.18 2.56 -2.15
N THR A 51 -3.94 3.62 -1.85
CA THR A 51 -4.11 4.76 -2.75
C THR A 51 -3.14 5.84 -2.33
N TYR A 52 -2.28 6.26 -3.25
CA TYR A 52 -1.22 7.21 -2.98
C TYR A 52 -1.03 8.17 -4.16
N GLN A 53 -0.28 9.24 -3.93
CA GLN A 53 0.24 10.10 -4.97
C GLN A 53 1.67 10.41 -4.58
N LYS A 54 2.61 10.10 -5.47
CA LYS A 54 3.99 10.56 -5.32
C LYS A 54 4.12 11.82 -6.15
N ASP A 55 4.44 12.92 -5.50
CA ASP A 55 4.90 14.08 -6.26
C ASP A 55 6.34 13.79 -6.67
N GLU A 56 6.61 13.80 -7.98
CA GLU A 56 7.99 13.83 -8.45
C GLU A 56 8.57 15.16 -7.98
N TYR A 57 9.25 15.14 -6.84
CA TYR A 57 10.00 16.29 -6.36
C TYR A 57 11.06 16.58 -7.43
N GLU A 58 10.81 17.59 -8.26
CA GLU A 58 11.85 18.16 -9.11
C GLU A 58 12.94 18.67 -8.15
N GLU A 59 14.07 17.95 -8.08
CA GLU A 59 15.28 18.41 -7.42
C GLU A 59 15.61 19.80 -7.99
N SER A 60 15.29 20.84 -7.20
CA SER A 60 15.49 22.25 -7.54
C SER A 60 16.92 22.70 -7.24
#